data_AF-A0A3B0SSI8-F1
#
_entry.id   AF-A0A3B0SSI8-F1
#
_cell.length_a   1.000
_cell.length_b   1.000
_cell.length_c   1.000
_cell.angle_alpha   90.00
_cell.angle_beta   90.00
_cell.angle_gamma   90.00
#
_symmetry.space_group_name_H-M   'P 1'
#
loop_
_entity.id
_entity.type
_entity.pdbx_description
1 polymer ?
#
loop_
_entity_poly.entity_id
_entity_poly.type
_entity_poly.pdbx_seq_one_letter_code
_entity_poly.pdbx_strand_id
1 'polypeptide(L)'
;AFLDRLGDDVPVSQAAALEDGVITFEEYEAAYERTVACMRDSGLVVKGPKPENAGRFLTYSFQAGVGGAEADEPCRREHLDLVNGLWLAQAVPSEAEAEVMAREYAACLRSAGVDVEDNLSLQELDFVVLDASPGPFGEAVGKCAELYSLGIFTSDA
;
A
#
# COMPACT_ATOMS: atom_id res chain seq x y z
N ALA A 1 -20.47 -18.98 -0.20
CA ALA A 1 -19.75 -17.86 0.44
C ALA A 1 -18.67 -17.35 -0.51
N PHE A 2 -18.04 -16.21 -0.23
CA PHE A 2 -16.93 -15.68 -1.05
C PHE A 2 -15.78 -16.72 -1.16
N LEU A 3 -15.50 -17.42 -0.06
CA LEU A 3 -14.53 -18.53 0.02
C LEU A 3 -14.77 -19.64 -1.01
N ASP A 4 -16.02 -19.98 -1.34
CA ASP A 4 -16.33 -21.04 -2.33
C ASP A 4 -15.81 -20.72 -3.73
N ARG A 5 -15.53 -19.43 -4.02
CA ARG A 5 -14.95 -18.98 -5.29
C ARG A 5 -13.42 -19.02 -5.30
N LEU A 6 -12.80 -19.03 -4.13
CA LEU A 6 -11.34 -19.10 -3.98
C LEU A 6 -10.82 -20.54 -3.96
N GLY A 7 -11.68 -21.51 -3.61
CA GLY A 7 -11.35 -22.94 -3.59
C GLY A 7 -10.65 -23.37 -2.28
N ASP A 8 -10.13 -24.60 -2.27
CA ASP A 8 -9.50 -25.22 -1.09
C ASP A 8 -8.11 -24.63 -0.74
N ASP A 9 -7.60 -23.71 -1.57
CA ASP A 9 -6.24 -23.15 -1.46
C ASP A 9 -6.15 -21.92 -0.55
N VAL A 10 -7.23 -21.55 0.15
CA VAL A 10 -7.21 -20.42 1.10
C VAL A 10 -6.47 -20.82 2.39
N PRO A 11 -5.38 -20.13 2.76
CA PRO A 11 -4.69 -20.39 4.02
C PRO A 11 -5.60 -20.16 5.22
N VAL A 12 -5.51 -21.04 6.22
CA VAL A 12 -6.36 -21.00 7.43
C VAL A 12 -6.27 -19.64 8.12
N SER A 13 -5.10 -19.01 8.11
CA SER A 13 -4.87 -17.73 8.77
C SER A 13 -5.55 -16.52 8.09
N GLN A 14 -6.05 -16.70 6.86
CA GLN A 14 -6.77 -15.69 6.09
C GLN A 14 -8.26 -15.99 5.95
N ALA A 15 -8.69 -17.23 6.20
CA ALA A 15 -10.06 -17.69 5.95
C ALA A 15 -11.14 -16.85 6.66
N ALA A 16 -10.90 -16.48 7.93
CA ALA A 16 -11.87 -15.68 8.71
C ALA A 16 -12.11 -14.29 8.10
N ALA A 17 -11.03 -13.59 7.71
CA ALA A 17 -11.12 -12.26 7.10
C ALA A 17 -11.78 -12.29 5.71
N LEU A 18 -11.74 -13.42 5.02
CA LEU A 18 -12.29 -13.59 3.68
C LEU A 18 -13.72 -14.14 3.69
N GLU A 19 -14.31 -14.44 4.84
CA GLU A 19 -15.57 -15.17 4.94
C GLU A 19 -16.74 -14.43 4.27
N ASP A 20 -16.85 -13.13 4.52
CA ASP A 20 -17.91 -12.26 4.01
C ASP A 20 -17.55 -11.53 2.71
N GLY A 21 -16.29 -11.61 2.29
CA GLY A 21 -15.76 -10.94 1.10
C GLY A 21 -15.57 -9.43 1.25
N VAL A 22 -15.59 -8.89 2.48
CA VAL A 22 -15.33 -7.49 2.80
C VAL A 22 -14.20 -7.43 3.82
N ILE A 23 -13.07 -6.81 3.46
CA ILE A 23 -11.95 -6.68 4.39
C ILE A 23 -12.14 -5.40 5.17
N THR A 24 -12.23 -5.51 6.49
CA THR A 24 -12.12 -4.35 7.39
C THR A 24 -10.66 -3.95 7.58
N PHE A 25 -10.40 -2.70 7.97
CA PHE A 25 -9.04 -2.26 8.26
C PHE A 25 -8.39 -3.08 9.40
N GLU A 26 -9.17 -3.51 10.39
CA GLU A 26 -8.69 -4.34 11.50
C GLU A 26 -8.21 -5.72 11.01
N GLU A 27 -8.93 -6.34 10.07
CA GLU A 27 -8.53 -7.62 9.48
C GLU A 27 -7.29 -7.48 8.60
N TYR A 28 -7.21 -6.38 7.84
CA TYR A 28 -6.05 -6.01 7.04
C TYR A 28 -4.81 -5.78 7.91
N GLU A 29 -4.94 -5.00 8.98
CA GLU A 29 -3.86 -4.75 9.95
C GLU A 29 -3.42 -6.04 10.62
N ALA A 30 -4.36 -6.86 11.09
CA ALA A 30 -4.04 -8.13 11.73
C ALA A 30 -3.31 -9.11 10.77
N ALA A 31 -3.63 -9.09 9.46
CA ALA A 31 -2.92 -9.87 8.45
C ALA A 31 -1.45 -9.41 8.32
N TYR A 32 -1.21 -8.10 8.26
CA TYR A 32 0.14 -7.52 8.26
C TYR A 32 0.93 -7.87 9.51
N GLU A 33 0.32 -7.77 10.69
CA GLU A 33 0.95 -8.13 11.95
C GLU A 33 1.39 -9.60 11.97
N ARG A 34 0.54 -10.52 11.50
CA ARG A 34 0.86 -11.94 11.39
C ARG A 34 2.01 -12.20 10.42
N THR A 35 2.00 -11.56 9.24
CA THR A 35 3.11 -11.68 8.28
C THR A 35 4.44 -11.21 8.90
N VAL A 36 4.44 -10.03 9.53
CA VAL A 36 5.64 -9.47 10.15
C VAL A 36 6.13 -10.36 11.30
N ALA A 37 5.22 -10.91 12.11
CA ALA A 37 5.57 -11.86 13.16
C ALA A 37 6.24 -13.13 12.60
N CYS A 38 5.63 -13.76 11.59
CA CYS A 38 6.20 -14.93 10.89
C CYS A 38 7.60 -14.65 10.33
N MET A 39 7.80 -13.48 9.72
CA MET A 39 9.10 -13.10 9.18
C MET A 39 10.16 -12.94 10.28
N ARG A 40 9.79 -12.32 11.42
CA ARG A 40 10.68 -12.19 12.58
C ARG A 40 11.04 -13.54 13.19
N ASP A 41 10.07 -14.44 13.29
CA ASP A 41 10.27 -15.81 13.79
C ASP A 41 11.17 -16.63 12.86
N SER A 42 11.18 -16.30 11.57
CA SER A 42 12.08 -16.86 10.55
C SER A 42 13.49 -16.24 10.60
N GLY A 43 13.77 -15.33 11.54
CA GLY A 43 15.07 -14.70 11.74
C GLY A 43 15.29 -13.41 10.93
N LEU A 44 14.26 -12.89 10.26
CA LEU A 44 14.37 -11.63 9.52
C LEU A 44 14.26 -10.42 10.45
N VAL A 45 15.06 -9.38 10.17
CA VAL A 45 14.95 -8.09 10.85
C VAL A 45 13.93 -7.23 10.10
N VAL A 46 12.71 -7.17 10.63
CA VAL A 46 11.57 -6.48 10.00
C VAL A 46 11.13 -5.25 10.77
N LYS A 47 11.02 -4.11 10.09
CA LYS A 47 10.41 -2.87 10.57
C LYS A 47 9.00 -2.73 10.01
N GLY A 48 8.03 -2.47 10.88
CA GLY A 48 6.62 -2.34 10.54
C GLY A 48 5.72 -3.32 11.33
N PRO A 49 4.43 -3.41 10.96
CA PRO A 49 3.78 -2.63 9.89
C PRO A 49 3.78 -1.12 10.19
N LYS A 50 3.77 -0.27 9.15
CA LYS A 50 3.65 1.18 9.24
C LYS A 50 2.56 1.69 8.29
N PRO A 51 1.78 2.71 8.69
CA PRO A 51 0.79 3.32 7.81
C PRO A 51 1.43 4.11 6.66
N GLU A 52 0.80 4.06 5.50
CA GLU A 52 1.09 4.85 4.29
C GLU A 52 -0.22 5.42 3.73
N ASN A 53 -0.13 6.44 2.88
CA ASN A 53 -1.28 7.12 2.26
C ASN A 53 -2.34 7.53 3.28
N ALA A 54 -1.92 8.34 4.26
CA ALA A 54 -2.75 8.79 5.38
C ALA A 54 -3.40 7.64 6.19
N GLY A 55 -2.77 6.47 6.23
CA GLY A 55 -3.24 5.30 6.97
C GLY A 55 -4.18 4.39 6.19
N ARG A 56 -4.36 4.64 4.88
CA ARG A 56 -5.17 3.78 4.00
C ARG A 56 -4.51 2.44 3.71
N PHE A 57 -3.17 2.41 3.69
CA PHE A 57 -2.39 1.20 3.42
C PHE A 57 -1.36 0.96 4.51
N LEU A 58 -0.86 -0.27 4.57
CA LEU A 58 0.23 -0.67 5.45
C LEU A 58 1.40 -1.14 4.60
N THR A 59 2.61 -0.93 5.10
CA THR A 59 3.81 -1.54 4.53
C THR A 59 4.75 -2.02 5.63
N TYR A 60 5.73 -2.81 5.25
CA TYR A 60 6.86 -3.18 6.09
C TYR A 60 8.15 -3.15 5.26
N SER A 61 9.28 -3.09 5.95
CA SER A 61 10.60 -3.19 5.31
C SER A 61 11.44 -4.19 6.08
N PHE A 62 12.29 -4.91 5.38
CA PHE A 62 13.18 -5.89 5.98
C PHE A 62 14.54 -5.87 5.30
N GLN A 63 15.58 -6.24 6.06
CA GLN A 63 16.91 -6.39 5.51
C GLN A 63 17.07 -7.81 4.98
N ALA A 64 17.03 -7.96 3.66
CA ALA A 64 17.34 -9.20 2.99
C ALA A 64 18.76 -9.12 2.39
N GLY A 65 19.56 -10.18 2.54
CA GLY A 65 20.83 -10.32 1.83
C GLY A 65 20.64 -10.51 0.32
N VAL A 66 21.74 -10.74 -0.42
CA VAL A 66 21.67 -11.08 -1.84
C VAL A 66 20.81 -12.34 -2.03
N GLY A 67 19.74 -12.24 -2.83
CA GLY A 67 18.76 -13.32 -3.04
C GLY A 67 17.59 -13.35 -2.05
N GLY A 68 17.48 -12.38 -1.14
CA GLY A 68 16.45 -12.35 -0.11
C GLY A 68 15.17 -11.59 -0.46
N ALA A 69 14.99 -11.12 -1.71
CA ALA A 69 13.81 -10.36 -2.12
C ALA A 69 12.50 -11.17 -1.98
N GLU A 70 12.59 -12.50 -1.97
CA GLU A 70 11.47 -13.44 -1.81
C GLU A 70 11.46 -14.08 -0.41
N ALA A 71 12.31 -13.62 0.52
CA ALA A 71 12.41 -14.22 1.86
C ALA A 71 11.12 -14.02 2.69
N ASP A 72 10.26 -13.08 2.32
CA ASP A 72 8.97 -12.84 2.93
C ASP A 72 7.83 -13.64 2.29
N GLU A 73 8.03 -14.20 1.09
CA GLU A 73 6.99 -14.85 0.29
C GLU A 73 6.23 -15.94 1.07
N PRO A 74 6.88 -16.87 1.82
CA PRO A 74 6.14 -17.89 2.57
C PRO A 74 5.20 -17.28 3.63
N CYS A 75 5.66 -16.26 4.35
CA CYS A 75 4.88 -15.59 5.38
C CYS A 75 3.76 -14.72 4.78
N ARG A 76 4.00 -14.09 3.64
CA ARG A 76 2.98 -13.35 2.89
C ARG A 76 1.89 -14.27 2.37
N ARG A 77 2.29 -15.36 1.72
CA ARG A 77 1.34 -16.30 1.11
C ARG A 77 0.45 -16.93 2.17
N GLU A 78 1.02 -17.25 3.33
CA GLU A 78 0.27 -17.79 4.47
C GLU A 78 -0.68 -16.76 5.08
N HIS A 79 -0.26 -15.51 5.27
CA HIS A 79 -0.96 -14.57 6.16
C HIS A 79 -1.61 -13.35 5.50
N LEU A 80 -1.23 -12.96 4.29
CA LEU A 80 -1.52 -11.61 3.78
C LEU A 80 -2.00 -11.55 2.32
N ASP A 81 -1.47 -12.34 1.40
CA ASP A 81 -1.64 -12.05 -0.04
C ASP A 81 -3.10 -11.93 -0.51
N LEU A 82 -4.00 -12.80 -0.03
CA LEU A 82 -5.41 -12.75 -0.42
C LEU A 82 -6.15 -11.59 0.27
N VAL A 83 -5.86 -11.36 1.56
CA VAL A 83 -6.42 -10.24 2.32
C VAL A 83 -5.99 -8.90 1.69
N ASN A 84 -4.70 -8.76 1.36
CA ASN A 84 -4.15 -7.57 0.72
C ASN A 84 -4.72 -7.38 -0.69
N GLY A 85 -4.82 -8.44 -1.50
CA GLY A 85 -5.42 -8.34 -2.83
C GLY A 85 -6.86 -7.85 -2.79
N LEU A 86 -7.66 -8.38 -1.86
CA LEU A 86 -9.05 -7.96 -1.69
C LEU A 86 -9.16 -6.54 -1.10
N TRP A 87 -8.31 -6.18 -0.13
CA TRP A 87 -8.23 -4.82 0.40
C TRP A 87 -7.88 -3.82 -0.70
N LEU A 88 -6.87 -4.08 -1.54
CA LEU A 88 -6.47 -3.20 -2.65
C LEU A 88 -7.62 -2.98 -3.64
N ALA A 89 -8.41 -4.01 -3.93
CA ALA A 89 -9.59 -3.88 -4.78
C ALA A 89 -10.71 -3.04 -4.14
N GLN A 90 -10.87 -3.10 -2.81
CA GLN A 90 -11.89 -2.34 -2.06
C GLN A 90 -11.46 -0.92 -1.73
N ALA A 91 -10.17 -0.71 -1.53
CA ALA A 91 -9.58 0.54 -1.11
C ALA A 91 -9.30 1.49 -2.30
N VAL A 92 -9.72 1.15 -3.52
CA VAL A 92 -9.73 2.11 -4.64
C VAL A 92 -10.66 3.28 -4.30
N PRO A 93 -10.17 4.54 -4.29
CA PRO A 93 -11.04 5.68 -4.02
C PRO A 93 -12.16 5.80 -5.06
N SER A 94 -13.34 6.20 -4.61
CA SER A 94 -14.39 6.69 -5.52
C SER A 94 -13.91 7.92 -6.29
N GLU A 95 -14.56 8.25 -7.40
CA GLU A 95 -14.24 9.45 -8.20
C GLU A 95 -14.25 10.73 -7.34
N ALA A 96 -15.27 10.90 -6.50
CA ALA A 96 -15.37 12.05 -5.60
C ALA A 96 -14.23 12.10 -4.57
N GLU A 97 -13.81 10.96 -4.02
CA GLU A 97 -12.67 10.90 -3.11
C GLU A 97 -11.36 11.18 -3.85
N ALA A 98 -11.18 10.62 -5.05
CA ALA A 98 -10.00 10.84 -5.87
C ALA A 98 -9.83 12.33 -6.24
N GLU A 99 -10.93 13.03 -6.54
CA GLU A 99 -10.91 14.48 -6.77
C GLU A 99 -10.50 15.28 -5.52
N VAL A 100 -10.98 14.89 -4.34
CA VAL A 100 -10.58 15.52 -3.07
C VAL A 100 -9.09 15.30 -2.84
N MET A 101 -8.63 14.05 -2.94
CA MET A 101 -7.22 13.69 -2.79
C MET A 101 -6.33 14.42 -3.79
N ALA A 102 -6.76 14.55 -5.06
CA ALA A 102 -6.00 15.26 -6.08
C ALA A 102 -5.82 16.75 -5.74
N ARG A 103 -6.87 17.42 -5.24
CA ARG A 103 -6.77 18.81 -4.79
C ARG A 103 -5.82 18.97 -3.61
N GLU A 104 -5.88 18.06 -2.64
CA GLU A 104 -5.00 18.09 -1.46
C GLU A 104 -3.54 17.81 -1.83
N TYR A 105 -3.32 16.85 -2.74
CA TYR A 105 -2.00 16.50 -3.24
C TYR A 105 -1.38 17.67 -4.03
N ALA A 106 -2.13 18.28 -4.96
CA ALA A 106 -1.70 19.47 -5.69
C ALA A 106 -1.38 20.64 -4.74
N ALA A 107 -2.20 20.86 -3.70
CA ALA A 107 -1.93 21.88 -2.69
C ALA A 107 -0.64 21.60 -1.88
N CYS A 108 -0.39 20.34 -1.54
CA CYS A 108 0.85 19.92 -0.90
C CYS A 108 2.08 20.21 -1.78
N LEU A 109 2.03 19.80 -3.05
CA LEU A 109 3.12 20.02 -4.01
C LEU A 109 3.42 21.49 -4.25
N ARG A 110 2.38 22.33 -4.36
CA ARG A 110 2.55 23.80 -4.45
C ARG A 110 3.20 24.37 -3.19
N SER A 111 2.82 23.88 -2.02
CA SER A 111 3.44 24.28 -0.75
C SER A 111 4.90 23.84 -0.64
N ALA A 112 5.27 22.76 -1.33
CA ALA A 112 6.66 22.29 -1.48
C ALA A 112 7.47 23.09 -2.53
N GLY A 113 6.84 24.03 -3.25
CA GLY A 113 7.50 24.88 -4.25
C GLY A 113 7.43 24.37 -5.69
N VAL A 114 6.64 23.32 -5.95
CA VAL A 114 6.41 22.81 -7.31
C VAL A 114 5.30 23.63 -7.98
N ASP A 115 5.51 24.01 -9.24
CA ASP A 115 4.46 24.63 -10.05
C ASP A 115 3.54 23.52 -10.59
N VAL A 116 2.27 23.55 -10.20
CA VAL A 116 1.29 22.48 -10.48
C VAL A 116 0.05 23.10 -11.08
N GLU A 117 -0.32 22.65 -12.28
CA GLU A 117 -1.55 23.04 -12.96
C GLU A 117 -2.80 22.70 -12.13
N ASP A 118 -3.90 23.41 -12.37
CA ASP A 118 -5.16 23.12 -11.70
C ASP A 118 -5.84 21.87 -12.30
N ASN A 119 -6.56 21.14 -11.45
CA ASN A 119 -7.41 20.00 -11.82
C ASN A 119 -6.68 18.79 -12.42
N LEU A 120 -5.38 18.62 -12.15
CA LEU A 120 -4.69 17.37 -12.46
C LEU A 120 -5.29 16.21 -11.64
N SER A 121 -5.40 15.05 -12.28
CA SER A 121 -5.73 13.78 -11.62
C SER A 121 -4.59 13.30 -10.73
N LEU A 122 -4.88 12.33 -9.85
CA LEU A 122 -3.85 11.71 -8.99
C LEU A 122 -2.69 11.11 -9.80
N GLN A 123 -2.99 10.48 -10.94
CA GLN A 123 -1.98 9.90 -11.83
C GLN A 123 -1.09 10.98 -12.47
N GLU A 124 -1.67 12.10 -12.90
CA GLU A 124 -0.90 13.22 -13.45
C GLU A 124 -0.01 13.86 -12.39
N LEU A 125 -0.49 13.96 -11.15
CA LEU A 125 0.30 14.46 -10.02
C LEU A 125 1.47 13.53 -9.66
N ASP A 126 1.31 12.21 -9.80
CA ASP A 126 2.43 11.26 -9.62
C ASP A 126 3.53 11.49 -10.67
N PHE A 127 3.19 11.83 -11.92
CA PHE A 127 4.21 12.21 -12.92
C PHE A 127 4.93 13.51 -12.56
N VAL A 128 4.21 14.51 -12.05
CA VAL A 128 4.82 15.76 -11.54
C VAL A 128 5.81 15.46 -10.41
N VAL A 129 5.47 14.55 -9.50
CA VAL A 129 6.36 14.10 -8.43
C VAL A 129 7.62 13.43 -8.98
N LEU A 130 7.49 12.52 -9.95
CA LEU A 130 8.62 11.84 -10.56
C LEU A 130 9.62 12.83 -11.17
N ASP A 131 9.12 13.86 -11.87
CA ASP A 131 9.95 14.89 -12.49
C ASP A 131 10.61 15.83 -11.45
N ALA A 132 9.90 16.16 -10.36
CA ALA A 132 10.39 17.06 -9.32
C ALA A 132 11.32 16.39 -8.29
N SER A 133 11.24 15.06 -8.15
CA SER A 133 11.96 14.30 -7.11
C SER A 133 13.49 14.44 -7.13
N PRO A 134 14.18 14.45 -8.29
CA PRO A 134 15.63 14.66 -8.35
C PRO A 134 16.09 16.09 -8.03
N GLY A 135 15.16 17.03 -7.86
CA GLY A 135 15.41 18.46 -7.70
C GLY A 135 15.62 18.93 -6.26
N PRO A 136 15.77 20.25 -6.04
CA PRO A 136 15.98 20.84 -4.71
C PRO A 136 14.78 20.66 -3.76
N PHE A 137 13.62 20.26 -4.29
CA PHE A 137 12.39 20.04 -3.53
C PHE A 137 12.12 18.56 -3.22
N GLY A 138 13.02 17.65 -3.60
CA GLY A 138 12.79 16.21 -3.57
C GLY A 138 12.31 15.66 -2.22
N GLU A 139 12.85 16.15 -1.10
CA GLU A 139 12.39 15.72 0.25
C GLU A 139 10.94 16.14 0.54
N ALA A 140 10.58 17.37 0.21
CA ALA A 140 9.23 17.90 0.46
C ALA A 140 8.21 17.27 -0.49
N VAL A 141 8.59 17.07 -1.76
CA VAL A 141 7.80 16.36 -2.77
C VAL A 141 7.56 14.90 -2.35
N GLY A 142 8.59 14.21 -1.86
CA GLY A 142 8.48 12.84 -1.35
C GLY A 142 7.46 12.72 -0.21
N LYS A 143 7.44 13.68 0.73
CA LYS A 143 6.45 13.70 1.82
C LYS A 143 5.01 13.89 1.31
N CYS A 144 4.81 14.67 0.24
CA CYS A 144 3.50 14.78 -0.37
C CYS A 144 3.08 13.46 -1.03
N ALA A 145 4.01 12.80 -1.73
CA ALA A 145 3.75 11.50 -2.36
C ALA A 145 3.39 10.41 -1.34
N GLU A 146 4.10 10.34 -0.21
CA GLU A 146 3.80 9.39 0.89
C GLU A 146 2.38 9.52 1.46
N LEU A 147 1.75 10.69 1.31
CA LEU A 147 0.40 10.96 1.82
C LEU A 147 -0.70 10.66 0.80
N TYR A 148 -0.45 10.89 -0.49
CA TYR A 148 -1.51 10.94 -1.50
C TYR A 148 -1.28 10.08 -2.73
N SER A 149 -0.04 9.64 -3.00
CA SER A 149 0.26 8.86 -4.21
C SER A 149 -0.45 7.52 -4.15
N LEU A 150 -1.22 7.20 -5.19
CA LEU A 150 -1.84 5.89 -5.33
C LEU A 150 -0.98 4.92 -6.15
N GLY A 151 0.14 5.39 -6.73
CA GLY A 151 0.79 4.73 -7.86
C GLY A 151 2.32 4.76 -7.89
N ILE A 152 2.96 4.06 -6.94
CA ILE A 152 4.09 3.15 -7.22
C ILE A 152 3.70 1.67 -6.94
N PHE A 153 2.51 1.41 -6.38
CA PHE A 153 2.11 0.06 -5.94
C PHE A 153 1.14 -0.69 -6.86
N THR A 154 0.80 -0.15 -8.04
CA THR A 154 -0.03 -0.83 -9.04
C THR A 154 0.73 -1.29 -10.29
N SER A 155 2.08 -1.24 -10.29
CA SER A 155 2.84 -1.85 -11.38
C SER A 155 2.95 -3.36 -11.15
N ASP A 156 2.21 -4.08 -11.99
CA ASP A 156 2.18 -5.54 -12.20
C ASP A 156 1.06 -6.29 -11.46
N ALA A 157 -0.14 -6.17 -12.04
CA ALA A 157 -1.13 -7.26 -12.08
C ALA A 157 -0.89 -8.16 -13.29
#